data_AF-A0A0S4TAX9-F1
#
_entry.id   AF-A0A0S4TAX9-F1
#
_cell.length_a   1.000
_cell.length_b   1.000
_cell.length_c   1.000
_cell.angle_alpha   90.00
_cell.angle_beta   90.00
_cell.angle_gamma   90.00
#
_symmetry.space_group_name_H-M   'P 1'
#
loop_
_entity.id
_entity.type
_entity.pdbx_description
1 polymer ?
#
loop_
_entity_poly.entity_id
_entity_poly.type
_entity_poly.pdbx_seq_one_letter_code
_entity_poly.pdbx_strand_id
1 'polypeptide(L)'
;MFGVITIDDQINVFPNELNHFSEIHLKDIQNINPRINDPLVILRNRINDKYLNKVVKNAGLMIYFVGFDGVDHADIDNDEGGLLFCVTFKMISFRPYVGEVIEGVVIDSDSTGLTVSLGFFSDIKIPCNDLREPKSIDSNTKIWSWDYENHKLCYLIDSTIRFKVSSVVFNEQSHDSSVSSMVVVGNVQNDGLGMISWWS
;
A
#
# COMPACT_ATOMS: atom_id res chain seq x y z
N MET A 1 -9.48 5.31 0.79
CA MET A 1 -8.28 4.45 0.84
C MET A 1 -7.37 4.53 -0.38
N PHE A 2 -7.85 4.53 -1.63
CA PHE A 2 -6.98 4.69 -2.80
C PHE A 2 -6.95 6.15 -3.27
N GLY A 3 -5.77 6.66 -3.59
CA GLY A 3 -5.59 8.02 -4.08
C GLY A 3 -4.49 8.13 -5.12
N VAL A 4 -4.68 9.03 -6.08
CA VAL A 4 -3.62 9.40 -7.02
C VAL A 4 -2.68 10.36 -6.33
N ILE A 5 -1.38 10.07 -6.38
CA ILE A 5 -0.31 10.95 -5.90
C ILE A 5 0.59 11.31 -7.08
N THR A 6 1.15 12.51 -7.02
CA THR A 6 2.20 12.96 -7.93
C THR A 6 3.55 12.83 -7.22
N ILE A 7 4.54 12.27 -7.92
CA ILE A 7 5.90 12.06 -7.44
C ILE A 7 6.85 12.76 -8.41
N ASP A 8 7.74 13.56 -7.86
CA ASP A 8 8.91 14.11 -8.54
C ASP A 8 10.14 13.28 -8.16
N ASP A 9 10.86 12.76 -9.14
CA ASP A 9 12.01 11.89 -8.91
C ASP A 9 13.00 11.94 -10.08
N GLN A 10 14.23 11.47 -9.83
CA GLN A 10 15.24 11.27 -10.85
C GLN A 10 15.38 9.78 -11.15
N ILE A 11 15.23 9.43 -12.43
CA ILE A 11 15.29 8.05 -12.90
C ILE A 11 16.53 7.89 -13.78
N ASN A 12 17.45 7.03 -13.34
CA ASN A 12 18.66 6.69 -14.09
C ASN A 12 18.34 5.72 -15.23
N VAL A 13 18.80 6.05 -16.43
CA VAL A 13 18.71 5.23 -17.65
C VAL A 13 20.07 5.18 -18.32
N PHE A 14 20.56 3.99 -18.65
CA PHE A 14 21.89 3.86 -19.27
C PHE A 14 21.84 4.11 -20.79
N PRO A 15 22.88 4.74 -21.38
CA PRO A 15 22.91 5.04 -22.82
C PRO A 15 22.71 3.84 -23.75
N ASN A 16 23.17 2.65 -23.34
CA ASN A 16 22.99 1.40 -24.10
C ASN A 16 21.52 0.94 -24.17
N GLU A 17 20.66 1.40 -23.27
CA GLU A 17 19.21 1.16 -23.30
C GLU A 17 18.51 2.13 -24.27
N LEU A 18 19.19 3.20 -24.69
CA LEU A 18 18.68 4.27 -25.56
C LEU A 18 19.08 4.07 -27.04
N ASN A 19 19.55 2.90 -27.44
CA ASN A 19 20.03 2.63 -28.81
C ASN A 19 18.99 2.85 -29.94
N HIS A 20 17.72 3.15 -29.62
CA HIS A 20 16.67 3.53 -30.57
C HIS A 20 16.17 4.98 -30.41
N PHE A 21 16.88 5.82 -29.65
CA PHE A 21 16.54 7.21 -29.40
C PHE A 21 16.90 8.06 -30.62
N SER A 22 16.08 8.04 -31.66
CA SER A 22 16.09 9.15 -32.63
C SER A 22 15.56 10.38 -31.90
N GLU A 23 16.23 11.54 -32.02
CA GLU A 23 15.87 12.82 -31.42
C GLU A 23 14.38 13.16 -31.63
N ILE A 24 13.53 12.77 -30.68
CA ILE A 24 12.15 13.24 -30.61
C ILE A 24 12.16 14.38 -29.60
N HIS A 25 11.88 15.59 -30.06
CA HIS A 25 11.65 16.71 -29.17
C HIS A 25 10.48 16.38 -28.23
N LEU A 26 10.77 16.26 -26.94
CA LEU A 26 9.87 15.92 -25.82
C LEU A 26 8.66 16.86 -25.61
N LYS A 27 8.37 17.77 -26.55
CA LYS A 27 7.31 18.78 -26.41
C LYS A 27 5.93 18.34 -26.93
N ASP A 28 5.83 17.29 -27.73
CA ASP A 28 4.55 16.86 -28.32
C ASP A 28 4.20 15.38 -28.03
N ILE A 29 3.77 15.10 -26.79
CA ILE A 29 3.40 13.74 -26.32
C ILE A 29 1.91 13.42 -26.61
N GLN A 30 1.40 13.73 -27.80
CA GLN A 30 -0.02 13.43 -28.12
C GLN A 30 -0.25 12.40 -29.22
N ASN A 31 0.78 11.89 -29.93
CA ASN A 31 0.54 10.88 -30.97
C ASN A 31 1.81 10.08 -31.34
N ILE A 32 2.23 9.11 -30.51
CA ILE A 32 3.33 8.20 -30.86
C ILE A 32 2.87 6.74 -30.86
N ASN A 33 3.26 6.02 -31.91
CA ASN A 33 2.87 4.66 -32.27
C ASN A 33 3.63 3.62 -31.39
N PRO A 34 2.96 2.65 -30.74
CA PRO A 34 3.51 1.84 -29.63
C PRO A 34 4.52 0.74 -30.02
N ARG A 35 5.22 0.82 -31.16
CA ARG A 35 6.03 -0.29 -31.71
C ARG A 35 7.55 -0.10 -31.66
N ILE A 36 8.06 0.97 -31.07
CA ILE A 36 9.49 1.23 -30.93
C ILE A 36 9.77 1.49 -29.44
N ASN A 37 10.95 1.09 -28.95
CA ASN A 37 11.44 1.30 -27.58
C ASN A 37 11.40 2.79 -27.20
N ASP A 38 10.21 3.25 -26.82
CA ASP A 38 9.91 4.61 -26.41
C ASP A 38 10.61 4.87 -25.08
N PRO A 39 11.37 5.97 -24.94
CA PRO A 39 11.99 6.38 -23.67
C PRO A 39 11.01 6.35 -22.49
N LEU A 40 9.74 6.65 -22.74
CA LEU A 40 8.69 6.61 -21.73
C LEU A 40 8.41 5.18 -21.23
N VAL A 41 8.59 4.16 -22.07
CA VAL A 41 8.47 2.75 -21.66
C VAL A 41 9.62 2.36 -20.74
N ILE A 42 10.85 2.78 -21.05
CA ILE A 42 12.02 2.51 -20.21
C ILE A 42 11.85 3.20 -18.85
N LEU A 43 11.51 4.49 -18.84
CA LEU A 43 11.24 5.25 -17.62
C LEU A 43 10.12 4.62 -16.80
N ARG A 44 9.02 4.22 -17.44
CA ARG A 44 7.90 3.55 -16.76
C ARG A 44 8.34 2.25 -16.10
N ASN A 45 9.14 1.44 -16.77
CA ASN A 45 9.64 0.18 -16.21
C ASN A 45 10.52 0.44 -15.00
N ARG A 46 11.46 1.40 -15.09
CA ARG A 46 12.31 1.82 -13.96
C ARG A 46 11.49 2.36 -12.79
N ILE A 47 10.46 3.14 -13.05
CA ILE A 47 9.53 3.63 -12.03
C ILE A 47 8.77 2.47 -11.38
N ASN A 48 8.26 1.52 -12.16
CA ASN A 48 7.61 0.33 -11.62
C ASN A 48 8.57 -0.47 -10.74
N ASP A 49 9.80 -0.71 -11.20
CA ASP A 49 10.82 -1.42 -10.41
C ASP A 49 11.16 -0.67 -9.12
N LYS A 50 11.18 0.67 -9.17
CA LYS A 50 11.49 1.52 -8.01
C LYS A 50 10.34 1.61 -7.02
N TYR A 51 9.09 1.68 -7.48
CA TYR A 51 7.95 2.06 -6.64
C TYR A 51 6.87 0.99 -6.50
N LEU A 52 6.58 0.18 -7.53
CA LEU A 52 5.45 -0.75 -7.51
C LEU A 52 5.55 -1.74 -6.35
N ASN A 53 4.45 -1.94 -5.63
CA ASN A 53 4.36 -2.76 -4.41
C ASN A 53 5.32 -2.35 -3.30
N LYS A 54 5.85 -1.12 -3.31
CA LYS A 54 6.67 -0.57 -2.23
C LYS A 54 5.90 0.49 -1.46
N VAL A 55 6.18 0.55 -0.16
CA VAL A 55 5.67 1.59 0.72
C VAL A 55 6.53 2.83 0.56
N VAL A 56 5.90 3.95 0.21
CA VAL A 56 6.53 5.27 0.24
C VAL A 56 6.03 5.99 1.50
N LYS A 57 6.99 6.50 2.30
CA LYS A 57 6.71 7.20 3.56
C LYS A 57 5.69 8.31 3.33
N ASN A 58 4.68 8.36 4.21
CA ASN A 58 3.56 9.30 4.16
C ASN A 58 2.65 9.21 2.91
N ALA A 59 2.99 8.41 1.89
CA ALA A 59 2.22 8.26 0.67
C ALA A 59 1.45 6.94 0.60
N GLY A 60 1.95 5.88 1.23
CA GLY A 60 1.28 4.57 1.31
C GLY A 60 1.94 3.50 0.44
N LEU A 61 1.22 2.39 0.21
CA LEU A 61 1.65 1.32 -0.70
C LEU A 61 1.37 1.73 -2.15
N MET A 62 2.37 1.70 -3.01
CA MET A 62 2.20 2.03 -4.43
C MET A 62 1.62 0.85 -5.20
N ILE A 63 0.51 1.07 -5.91
CA ILE A 63 -0.28 0.02 -6.54
C ILE A 63 -0.16 0.03 -8.05
N TYR A 64 -0.13 1.22 -8.67
CA TYR A 64 -0.21 1.31 -10.12
C TYR A 64 0.37 2.62 -10.64
N PHE A 65 1.15 2.54 -11.73
CA PHE A 65 1.60 3.71 -12.48
C PHE A 65 0.48 4.22 -13.39
N VAL A 66 0.03 5.46 -13.18
CA VAL A 66 -1.04 6.09 -13.96
C VAL A 66 -0.50 6.68 -15.26
N GLY A 67 0.57 7.46 -15.18
CA GLY A 67 1.08 8.22 -16.32
C GLY A 67 2.11 9.27 -15.90
N PHE A 68 2.82 9.81 -16.89
CA PHE A 68 3.70 10.96 -16.70
C PHE A 68 2.88 12.24 -16.71
N ASP A 69 3.21 13.16 -15.79
CA ASP A 69 2.79 14.56 -15.84
C ASP A 69 3.85 15.43 -16.52
N GLY A 70 5.13 15.02 -16.46
CA GLY A 70 6.24 15.68 -17.13
C GLY A 70 7.50 14.83 -17.17
N VAL A 71 8.27 14.98 -18.24
CA VAL A 71 9.63 14.43 -18.39
C VAL A 71 10.49 15.58 -18.87
N ASP A 72 11.41 16.04 -18.02
CA ASP A 72 12.32 17.14 -18.31
C ASP A 72 13.64 16.61 -18.89
N HIS A 73 14.67 17.46 -18.94
CA HIS A 73 16.01 17.12 -19.35
C HIS A 73 16.62 15.99 -18.50
N ALA A 74 17.61 15.34 -19.11
CA ALA A 74 18.45 14.37 -18.42
C ALA A 74 19.84 14.96 -18.18
N ASP A 75 20.32 14.81 -16.95
CA ASP A 75 21.71 15.12 -16.59
C ASP A 75 22.58 13.87 -16.73
N ILE A 76 23.87 14.06 -17.01
CA ILE A 76 24.82 12.95 -17.01
C ILE A 76 25.15 12.61 -15.55
N ASP A 77 24.93 11.36 -15.18
CA ASP A 77 25.43 10.81 -13.93
C ASP A 77 26.96 10.67 -14.01
N ASN A 78 27.67 11.50 -13.26
CA ASN A 78 29.14 11.55 -13.28
C ASN A 78 29.79 10.31 -12.64
N ASP A 79 29.04 9.53 -11.85
CA ASP A 79 29.57 8.37 -11.13
C ASP A 79 29.35 7.08 -11.93
N GLU A 80 28.15 6.87 -12.47
CA GLU A 80 27.78 5.62 -13.16
C GLU A 80 27.73 5.74 -14.70
N GLY A 81 27.88 6.95 -15.27
CA GLY A 81 27.81 7.18 -16.71
C GLY A 81 26.41 7.00 -17.32
N GLY A 82 25.39 7.05 -16.48
CA GLY A 82 23.98 7.01 -16.86
C GLY A 82 23.40 8.40 -17.17
N LEU A 83 22.13 8.44 -17.58
CA LEU A 83 21.35 9.66 -17.77
C LEU A 83 20.24 9.73 -16.71
N LEU A 84 20.26 10.79 -15.90
CA LEU A 84 19.29 11.07 -14.83
C LEU A 84 18.16 11.93 -15.37
N PHE A 85 17.05 11.29 -15.74
CA PHE A 85 15.85 12.01 -16.19
C PHE A 85 15.08 12.57 -14.99
N CYS A 86 14.87 13.88 -14.96
CA CYS A 86 13.94 14.51 -14.02
C CYS A 86 12.50 14.26 -14.50
N VAL A 87 11.73 13.50 -13.72
CA VAL A 87 10.37 13.10 -14.11
C VAL A 87 9.36 13.44 -13.02
N THR A 88 8.19 13.90 -13.46
CA THR A 88 7.00 14.05 -12.63
C THR A 88 5.96 13.05 -13.13
N PHE A 89 5.47 12.17 -12.27
CA PHE A 89 4.52 11.13 -12.66
C PHE A 89 3.49 10.86 -11.57
N LYS A 90 2.39 10.23 -11.98
CA LYS A 90 1.27 9.87 -11.11
C LYS A 90 1.24 8.38 -10.83
N MET A 91 1.01 8.03 -9.56
CA MET A 91 0.74 6.66 -9.13
C MET A 91 -0.54 6.58 -8.30
N ILE A 92 -1.22 5.44 -8.38
CA ILE A 92 -2.26 5.07 -7.41
C ILE A 92 -1.55 4.52 -6.17
N SER A 93 -1.86 5.11 -5.03
CA SER A 93 -1.41 4.68 -3.72
C SER A 93 -2.58 4.15 -2.90
N PHE A 94 -2.33 3.09 -2.13
CA PHE A 94 -3.20 2.65 -1.05
C PHE A 94 -2.70 3.27 0.27
N ARG A 95 -3.50 4.20 0.80
CA ARG A 95 -3.30 4.81 2.11
C ARG A 95 -4.66 5.11 2.72
N PRO A 96 -5.20 4.22 3.58
CA PRO A 96 -6.43 4.51 4.27
C PRO A 96 -6.27 5.70 5.21
N TYR A 97 -7.37 6.38 5.53
CA TYR A 97 -7.36 7.53 6.43
C TYR A 97 -7.95 7.18 7.79
N VAL A 98 -7.51 7.89 8.83
CA VAL A 98 -8.05 7.73 10.18
C VAL A 98 -9.54 8.03 10.17
N GLY A 99 -10.33 7.09 10.70
CA GLY A 99 -11.78 7.14 10.72
C GLY A 99 -12.47 6.42 9.55
N GLU A 100 -11.74 6.00 8.53
CA GLU A 100 -12.28 5.18 7.43
C GLU A 100 -12.77 3.82 7.96
N VAL A 101 -13.93 3.36 7.50
CA VAL A 101 -14.46 2.03 7.83
C VAL A 101 -14.18 1.09 6.67
N ILE A 102 -13.55 -0.04 6.96
CA ILE A 102 -13.07 -1.00 5.96
C ILE A 102 -13.54 -2.40 6.36
N GLU A 103 -13.84 -3.23 5.36
CA GLU A 103 -14.10 -4.66 5.53
C GLU A 103 -12.89 -5.45 5.04
N GLY A 104 -12.45 -6.40 5.85
CA GLY A 104 -11.36 -7.32 5.52
C GLY A 104 -11.63 -8.71 6.09
N VAL A 105 -10.69 -9.63 5.91
CA VAL A 105 -10.78 -11.00 6.40
C VAL A 105 -9.81 -11.17 7.56
N VAL A 106 -10.27 -11.72 8.68
CA VAL A 106 -9.39 -12.12 9.79
C VAL A 106 -8.54 -13.30 9.32
N ILE A 107 -7.22 -13.12 9.25
CA ILE A 107 -6.29 -14.16 8.80
C ILE A 107 -5.51 -14.79 9.97
N ASP A 108 -5.45 -14.11 11.12
CA ASP A 108 -4.77 -14.63 12.31
C ASP A 108 -5.32 -13.97 13.59
N SER A 109 -5.14 -14.64 14.73
CA SER A 109 -5.57 -14.21 16.06
C SER A 109 -4.60 -14.72 17.12
N ASP A 110 -4.08 -13.80 17.93
CA ASP A 110 -3.13 -14.10 19.01
C ASP A 110 -3.43 -13.28 20.27
N SER A 111 -2.59 -13.38 21.31
CA SER A 111 -2.78 -12.61 22.55
C SER A 111 -2.66 -11.09 22.39
N THR A 112 -2.11 -10.61 21.28
CA THR A 112 -1.95 -9.18 20.99
C THR A 112 -3.14 -8.60 20.23
N GLY A 113 -3.92 -9.42 19.54
CA GLY A 113 -5.14 -9.00 18.85
C GLY A 113 -5.42 -9.84 17.60
N LEU A 114 -5.94 -9.17 16.57
CA LEU A 114 -6.28 -9.78 15.28
C LEU A 114 -5.38 -9.24 14.17
N THR A 115 -5.05 -10.11 13.22
CA THR A 115 -4.45 -9.72 11.94
C THR A 115 -5.52 -9.82 10.85
N VAL A 116 -5.65 -8.76 10.05
CA VAL A 116 -6.66 -8.65 9.00
C VAL A 116 -5.99 -8.47 7.65
N SER A 117 -6.58 -9.04 6.60
CA SER A 117 -6.12 -8.87 5.22
C SER A 117 -7.22 -8.31 4.33
N LEU A 118 -6.82 -7.48 3.38
CA LEU A 118 -7.64 -7.02 2.25
C LEU A 118 -7.32 -7.80 0.95
N GLY A 119 -6.58 -8.91 1.06
CA GLY A 119 -6.08 -9.70 -0.07
C GLY A 119 -4.75 -9.18 -0.61
N PHE A 120 -4.68 -7.91 -1.02
CA PHE A 120 -3.44 -7.30 -1.52
C PHE A 120 -2.56 -6.67 -0.43
N PHE A 121 -3.09 -6.51 0.77
CA PHE A 121 -2.39 -5.92 1.92
C PHE A 121 -2.83 -6.62 3.21
N SER A 122 -1.88 -7.11 4.00
CA SER A 122 -2.11 -7.94 5.19
C SER A 122 -1.57 -7.36 6.50
N ASP A 123 -0.83 -6.25 6.44
CA ASP A 123 -0.27 -5.59 7.62
C ASP A 123 -1.33 -4.71 8.33
N ILE A 124 -2.48 -5.30 8.64
CA ILE A 124 -3.59 -4.66 9.35
C ILE A 124 -3.74 -5.33 10.71
N LYS A 125 -3.66 -4.55 11.77
CA LYS A 125 -3.74 -5.02 13.15
C LYS A 125 -4.93 -4.39 13.86
N ILE A 126 -5.70 -5.21 14.56
CA ILE A 126 -6.71 -4.74 15.53
C ILE A 126 -6.20 -5.20 16.89
N PRO A 127 -5.54 -4.31 17.67
CA PRO A 127 -5.02 -4.65 18.98
C PRO A 127 -6.11 -5.14 19.92
N CYS A 128 -5.76 -6.01 20.87
CA CYS A 128 -6.72 -6.56 21.83
C CYS A 128 -7.43 -5.47 22.66
N ASN A 129 -6.77 -4.34 22.91
CA ASN A 129 -7.34 -3.17 23.59
C ASN A 129 -8.43 -2.48 22.77
N ASP A 130 -8.41 -2.64 21.45
CA ASP A 130 -9.33 -2.02 20.49
C ASP A 130 -10.44 -2.98 20.03
N LEU A 131 -10.51 -4.17 20.64
CA LEU A 131 -11.65 -5.09 20.53
C LEU A 131 -12.81 -4.64 21.42
N ARG A 132 -14.02 -5.10 21.10
CA ARG A 132 -15.21 -4.85 21.92
C ARG A 132 -15.08 -5.43 23.32
N GLU A 133 -15.63 -4.70 24.30
CA GLU A 133 -15.77 -5.16 25.68
C GLU A 133 -17.20 -5.58 25.99
N PRO A 134 -17.42 -6.58 26.87
CA PRO A 134 -16.41 -7.41 27.55
C PRO A 134 -15.78 -8.43 26.58
N LYS A 135 -14.46 -8.57 26.59
CA LYS A 135 -13.76 -9.59 25.78
C LYS A 135 -13.20 -10.76 26.57
N SER A 136 -13.15 -11.91 25.93
CA SER A 136 -12.40 -13.08 26.39
C SER A 136 -11.61 -13.71 25.25
N ILE A 137 -10.51 -14.39 25.58
CA ILE A 137 -9.68 -15.15 24.64
C ILE A 137 -9.67 -16.62 25.06
N ASP A 138 -9.82 -17.52 24.10
CA ASP A 138 -9.63 -18.94 24.35
C ASP A 138 -8.14 -19.28 24.48
N SER A 139 -7.74 -19.88 25.60
CA SER A 139 -6.33 -20.16 25.89
C SER A 139 -5.65 -21.10 24.90
N ASN A 140 -6.42 -21.99 24.26
CA ASN A 140 -5.91 -23.02 23.36
C ASN A 140 -5.89 -22.53 21.91
N THR A 141 -7.01 -21.99 21.43
CA THR A 141 -7.19 -21.57 20.03
C THR A 141 -6.74 -20.13 19.78
N LYS A 142 -6.54 -19.33 20.84
CA LYS A 142 -6.24 -17.89 20.78
C LYS A 142 -7.28 -17.06 20.03
N ILE A 143 -8.49 -17.60 19.87
CA ILE A 143 -9.62 -16.88 19.27
C ILE A 143 -10.19 -15.92 20.31
N TRP A 144 -10.28 -14.65 19.93
CA TRP A 144 -10.99 -13.64 20.71
C TRP A 144 -12.50 -13.74 20.55
N SER A 145 -13.21 -13.25 21.54
CA SER A 145 -14.67 -13.15 21.52
C SER A 145 -15.17 -11.97 22.32
N TRP A 146 -16.33 -11.46 21.93
CA TRP A 146 -17.10 -10.46 22.63
C TRP A 146 -18.27 -11.13 23.37
N ASP A 147 -18.35 -10.94 24.68
CA ASP A 147 -19.36 -11.52 25.55
C ASP A 147 -20.58 -10.56 25.64
N TYR A 148 -21.62 -10.83 24.87
CA TYR A 148 -22.81 -9.98 24.74
C TYR A 148 -24.08 -10.73 25.19
N GLU A 149 -24.75 -10.24 26.25
CA GLU A 149 -26.02 -10.80 26.75
C GLU A 149 -26.03 -12.34 26.89
N ASN A 150 -24.99 -12.90 27.51
CA ASN A 150 -24.74 -14.34 27.67
C ASN A 150 -24.41 -15.12 26.37
N HIS A 151 -24.25 -14.42 25.25
CA HIS A 151 -23.75 -14.99 24.00
C HIS A 151 -22.27 -14.67 23.83
N LYS A 152 -21.52 -15.64 23.33
CA LYS A 152 -20.10 -15.50 23.02
C LYS A 152 -19.93 -15.34 21.51
N LEU A 153 -19.65 -14.12 21.09
CA LEU A 153 -19.51 -13.76 19.68
C LEU A 153 -18.03 -13.79 19.30
N CYS A 154 -17.59 -14.84 18.59
CA CYS A 154 -16.17 -15.05 18.27
C CYS A 154 -15.72 -14.27 17.03
N TYR A 155 -14.48 -13.77 17.07
CA TYR A 155 -13.76 -13.25 15.90
C TYR A 155 -13.13 -14.43 15.15
N LEU A 156 -13.91 -15.05 14.26
CA LEU A 156 -13.48 -16.24 13.54
C LEU A 156 -12.43 -15.91 12.46
N ILE A 157 -11.43 -16.78 12.34
CA ILE A 157 -10.48 -16.77 11.21
C ILE A 157 -11.25 -17.10 9.91
N ASP A 158 -10.76 -16.59 8.79
CA ASP A 158 -11.35 -16.71 7.44
C ASP A 158 -12.76 -16.11 7.32
N SER A 159 -13.11 -15.20 8.24
CA SER A 159 -14.41 -14.54 8.26
C SER A 159 -14.27 -13.03 8.13
N THR A 160 -15.27 -12.39 7.53
CA THR A 160 -15.25 -10.95 7.26
C THR A 160 -15.49 -10.14 8.53
N ILE A 161 -14.61 -9.17 8.76
CA ILE A 161 -14.65 -8.21 9.84
C ILE A 161 -14.73 -6.79 9.29
N ARG A 162 -15.61 -5.97 9.86
CA ARG A 162 -15.68 -4.53 9.62
C ARG A 162 -14.97 -3.79 10.75
N PHE A 163 -13.98 -2.97 10.43
CA PHE A 163 -13.22 -2.21 11.40
C PHE A 163 -13.09 -0.75 10.97
N LYS A 164 -12.85 0.12 11.95
CA LYS A 164 -12.57 1.53 11.72
C LYS A 164 -11.07 1.78 11.88
N VAL A 165 -10.45 2.47 10.93
CA VAL A 165 -9.03 2.80 10.97
C VAL A 165 -8.76 3.80 12.08
N SER A 166 -7.87 3.43 13.01
CA SER A 166 -7.41 4.26 14.14
C SER A 166 -6.14 5.02 13.78
N SER A 167 -5.19 4.38 13.11
CA SER A 167 -3.93 4.99 12.70
C SER A 167 -3.28 4.25 11.53
N VAL A 168 -2.34 4.94 10.85
CA VAL A 168 -1.48 4.37 9.83
C VAL A 168 -0.04 4.71 10.20
N VAL A 169 0.76 3.68 10.47
CA VAL A 169 2.14 3.81 10.96
C VAL A 169 3.11 3.45 9.84
N PHE A 170 4.12 4.30 9.63
CA PHE A 170 5.21 4.05 8.67
C PHE A 170 6.51 3.81 9.45
N ASN A 171 7.13 2.65 9.25
CA ASN A 171 8.37 2.29 9.93
C ASN A 171 9.58 2.69 9.07
N GLU A 172 10.44 3.57 9.60
CA GLU A 172 11.57 4.15 8.85
C GLU A 172 12.80 3.23 8.78
N GLN A 173 12.83 2.16 9.58
CA GLN A 173 14.01 1.29 9.76
C GLN A 173 13.80 -0.14 9.25
N SER A 174 13.08 -0.33 8.15
CA SER A 174 13.00 -1.64 7.49
C SER A 174 14.27 -1.96 6.69
N HIS A 175 15.44 -1.94 7.36
CA HIS A 175 16.62 -2.64 6.85
C HIS A 175 16.52 -4.15 7.10
N ASP A 176 15.67 -4.54 8.07
CA ASP A 176 15.29 -5.91 8.33
C ASP A 176 13.93 -6.18 7.69
N SER A 177 13.86 -7.17 6.81
CA SER A 177 12.65 -7.59 6.10
C SER A 177 11.55 -8.09 7.04
N SER A 178 11.87 -8.30 8.32
CA SER A 178 10.95 -8.76 9.36
C SER A 178 9.95 -7.70 9.82
N VAL A 179 10.24 -6.41 9.60
CA VAL A 179 9.38 -5.30 10.05
C VAL A 179 8.65 -4.68 8.87
N SER A 180 7.32 -4.78 8.88
CA SER A 180 6.46 -4.19 7.84
C SER A 180 6.67 -2.67 7.76
N SER A 181 6.94 -2.14 6.56
CA SER A 181 7.19 -0.70 6.36
C SER A 181 5.94 0.17 6.57
N MET A 182 4.74 -0.41 6.48
CA MET A 182 3.46 0.24 6.76
C MET A 182 2.56 -0.71 7.54
N VAL A 183 1.94 -0.22 8.62
CA VAL A 183 0.95 -0.96 9.41
C VAL A 183 -0.31 -0.11 9.54
N VAL A 184 -1.47 -0.68 9.23
CA VAL A 184 -2.78 -0.05 9.46
C VAL A 184 -3.33 -0.60 10.77
N VAL A 185 -3.66 0.29 11.71
CA VAL A 185 -4.25 -0.09 12.99
C VAL A 185 -5.74 0.22 12.96
N GLY A 186 -6.57 -0.78 13.29
CA GLY A 186 -8.02 -0.66 13.34
C GLY A 186 -8.59 -0.87 14.75
N ASN A 187 -9.87 -0.51 14.93
CA ASN A 187 -10.68 -0.82 16.11
C ASN A 187 -12.08 -1.29 15.71
N VAL A 188 -12.77 -1.94 16.64
CA VAL A 188 -14.13 -2.48 16.44
C VAL A 188 -15.11 -2.11 17.56
N GLN A 189 -14.79 -1.06 18.33
CA GLN A 189 -15.50 -0.71 19.56
C GLN A 189 -16.89 -0.10 19.32
N ASN A 190 -17.14 0.49 18.15
CA ASN A 190 -18.42 1.14 17.83
C ASN A 190 -19.45 0.16 17.24
N ASP A 191 -20.74 0.50 17.37
CA ASP A 191 -21.85 -0.26 16.79
C ASP A 191 -21.77 -0.38 15.27
N GLY A 192 -22.09 -1.58 14.77
CA GLY A 192 -21.93 -1.95 13.38
C GLY A 192 -20.51 -2.37 12.96
N LEU A 193 -19.52 -2.34 13.86
CA LEU A 193 -18.15 -2.87 13.66
C LEU A 193 -17.99 -4.26 14.30
N GLY A 194 -16.95 -5.00 13.93
CA GLY A 194 -16.75 -6.39 14.33
C GLY A 194 -17.13 -7.35 13.20
N MET A 195 -17.44 -8.60 13.51
CA MET A 195 -17.78 -9.58 12.47
C MET A 195 -19.09 -9.19 11.79
N ILE A 196 -19.14 -9.31 10.46
CA ILE A 196 -20.36 -9.00 9.70
C ILE A 196 -21.56 -9.85 10.16
N SER A 197 -21.29 -11.10 10.54
CA SER A 197 -22.31 -12.05 11.01
C SER A 197 -22.99 -11.66 12.33
N TRP A 198 -22.44 -10.72 13.10
CA TRP A 198 -23.04 -10.27 14.36
C TRP A 198 -24.21 -9.30 14.16
N TRP A 199 -24.29 -8.70 12.98
CA TRP A 199 -25.23 -7.61 12.67
C TRP A 199 -26.32 -8.03 11.69
N SER A 200 -26.43 -9.33 11.41
CA SER A 200 -27.40 -9.93 10.49
C SER A 200 -28.64 -10.44 11.22
#